data_AF-Q098V5-F1
#
_entry.id   AF-Q098V5-F1
#
_cell.length_a   1.000
_cell.length_b   1.000
_cell.length_c   1.000
_cell.angle_alpha   90.00
_cell.angle_beta   90.00
_cell.angle_gamma   90.00
#
_symmetry.space_group_name_H-M   'P 1'
#
loop_
_entity.id
_entity.type
_entity.pdbx_description
1 polymer ?
#
loop_
_entity_poly.entity_id
_entity_poly.type
_entity_poly.pdbx_seq_one_letter_code
_entity_poly.pdbx_strand_id
1 'polypeptide(L)' 'MVHGDGTQETLQLEHSDSAPQLEWFRVGSALNGVQAA' A
#
# COMPACT_ATOMS: atom_id res chain seq x y z
N MET A 1 -0.58 -3.37 15.43
CA MET A 1 -1.77 -4.25 15.52
C MET A 1 -1.64 -4.93 16.88
N VAL A 2 -2.63 -4.81 17.75
CA VAL A 2 -2.57 -5.40 19.10
C VAL A 2 -3.34 -6.71 19.05
N HIS A 3 -2.70 -7.80 19.41
CA HIS A 3 -3.32 -9.11 19.54
C HIS A 3 -4.36 -9.10 20.67
N GLY A 4 -5.28 -10.06 20.65
CA GLY A 4 -6.33 -10.15 21.69
C GLY A 4 -5.79 -10.33 23.11
N ASP A 5 -4.54 -10.76 23.27
CA ASP A 5 -3.82 -10.90 24.54
C ASP A 5 -3.03 -9.64 24.94
N GLY A 6 -3.14 -8.55 24.16
CA GLY A 6 -2.45 -7.29 24.41
C GLY A 6 -1.01 -7.23 23.88
N THR A 7 -0.49 -8.32 23.33
CA THR A 7 0.83 -8.32 22.70
C THR A 7 0.80 -7.61 21.35
N GLN A 8 1.97 -7.26 20.82
CA GLN A 8 2.11 -6.67 19.49
C GLN A 8 3.26 -7.33 18.76
N GLU A 9 3.04 -7.59 17.47
CA GLU A 9 4.10 -8.02 16.57
C GLU A 9 4.25 -7.04 15.38
N THR A 10 5.43 -7.05 14.78
CA THR A 10 5.71 -6.35 13.54
C THR A 10 6.06 -7.39 12.48
N LEU A 11 5.30 -7.40 11.39
CA LEU A 11 5.51 -8.29 10.25
C LEU A 11 6.13 -7.51 9.09
N GLN A 12 7.05 -8.14 8.37
CA GLN A 12 7.49 -7.66 7.07
C GLN A 12 6.59 -8.25 5.99
N LEU A 13 6.02 -7.38 5.16
CA LEU A 13 5.15 -7.77 4.05
C LEU A 13 5.79 -7.32 2.75
N GLU A 14 6.18 -8.28 1.93
CA GLU A 14 6.70 -8.03 0.59
C GLU A 14 5.58 -7.59 -0.36
N HIS A 15 5.93 -6.78 -1.36
CA HIS A 15 5.04 -6.43 -2.46
C HIS A 15 5.80 -6.48 -3.78
N SER A 16 5.06 -6.67 -4.88
CA SER A 16 5.62 -6.70 -6.24
C SER A 16 5.31 -5.42 -7.04
N ASP A 17 4.80 -4.38 -6.38
CA ASP A 17 4.46 -3.12 -7.03
C ASP A 17 5.69 -2.42 -7.64
N SER A 18 5.56 -2.09 -8.93
CA SER A 18 6.48 -1.24 -9.66
C SER A 18 6.22 0.25 -9.39
N ALA A 19 7.13 1.13 -9.83
CA ALA A 19 7.00 2.57 -9.61
C ALA A 19 5.66 3.17 -10.09
N PRO A 20 5.11 2.82 -11.27
CA PRO A 20 3.78 3.30 -11.68
C PRO A 20 2.64 2.82 -10.77
N GLN A 21 2.71 1.58 -10.27
CA GLN A 21 1.68 1.02 -9.38
C GLN A 21 1.69 1.70 -8.01
N LEU A 22 2.87 2.06 -7.50
CA LEU A 22 3.01 2.88 -6.30
C LEU A 22 2.38 4.27 -6.50
N GLU A 23 2.49 4.86 -7.69
CA GLU A 23 1.85 6.14 -7.97
C GLU A 23 0.32 6.01 -8.02
N TRP A 24 -0.19 4.98 -8.70
CA TRP A 24 -1.62 4.66 -8.71
C TRP A 24 -2.19 4.45 -7.30
N PHE A 25 -1.44 3.78 -6.43
CA PHE A 25 -1.81 3.60 -5.03
C PHE A 25 -1.94 4.94 -4.30
N ARG A 26 -1.00 5.88 -4.50
CA ARG A 26 -1.06 7.23 -3.88
C ARG A 26 -2.25 8.04 -4.34
N VAL A 27 -2.60 7.98 -5.63
CA VAL A 27 -3.74 8.72 -6.19
C VAL A 27 -5.07 7.96 -6.08
N GLY A 28 -5.07 6.79 -5.43
CA GLY A 28 -6.27 6.00 -5.14
C GLY A 28 -6.81 5.15 -6.30
N SER A 29 -6.27 5.28 -7.52
CA SER A 29 -6.52 4.36 -8.62
C SER A 29 -5.60 4.62 -9.82
N ALA A 30 -5.43 3.63 -10.70
CA ALA A 30 -4.74 3.82 -11.96
C ALA A 30 -5.40 4.90 -12.84
N LEU A 31 -6.73 4.94 -12.85
CA LEU A 31 -7.50 5.91 -13.64
C LEU A 31 -7.23 7.36 -13.20
N ASN A 32 -7.06 7.59 -11.90
CA ASN A 32 -6.71 8.92 -11.38
C ASN A 32 -5.30 9.33 -11.82
N GLY A 33 -4.37 8.36 -11.91
CA GLY A 33 -3.00 8.61 -12.38
C GLY A 33 -2.92 9.00 -13.85
N VAL A 34 -3.83 8.51 -14.68
CA VAL A 34 -3.92 8.88 -16.11
C VAL A 34 -4.46 10.30 -16.29
N GLN A 35 -5.34 10.78 -15.40
CA GLN A 35 -5.92 12.13 -15.48
C GLN A 35 -4.97 13.22 -14.98
N ALA A 36 -3.95 12.86 -14.19
CA ALA A 36 -2.96 13.78 -13.64
C ALA A 36 -1.71 13.97 -14.53
N ALA A 37 -1.62 13.21 -15.64
CA ALA A 37 -0.48 13.18 -16.55
C ALA A 37 -0.67 14.09 -17.77
#